data_AF-A0AAD7SYG8-F1
#
_entry.id   AF-A0AAD7SYG8-F1
#
_cell.length_a   1.000
_cell.length_b   1.000
_cell.length_c   1.000
_cell.angle_alpha   90.00
_cell.angle_beta   90.00
_cell.angle_gamma   90.00
#
_symmetry.space_group_name_H-M   'P 1'
#
loop_
_entity.id
_entity.type
_entity.pdbx_description
1 polymer ?
#
loop_
_entity_poly.entity_id
_entity_poly.type
_entity_poly.pdbx_seq_one_letter_code
_entity_poly.pdbx_strand_id
1 'polypeptide(L)'
;MTKLSSALFASDEFSHLLAEFLVLTKPTFSSSVTKHGVEHHIPTTGPPVYAGDRRLDLGKLAIAKAEFDMMERLGIIRRSKSPWAHRAEARWQSAPQ
;
A
#
# COMPACT_ATOMS: atom_id res chain seq x y z
N MET A 1 -24.70 -29.65 11.95
CA MET A 1 -24.28 -28.30 12.40
C MET A 1 -22.97 -28.45 13.16
N THR A 2 -21.85 -28.45 12.44
CA THR A 2 -20.51 -28.60 13.01
C THR A 2 -20.10 -27.30 13.69
N LYS A 3 -19.91 -27.36 15.01
CA LYS A 3 -19.32 -26.30 15.83
C LYS A 3 -17.84 -26.17 15.47
N LEU A 4 -17.45 -25.02 14.91
CA LEU A 4 -16.05 -24.61 14.81
C LEU A 4 -15.69 -23.82 16.07
N SER A 5 -15.30 -24.52 17.14
CA SER A 5 -14.80 -23.92 18.37
C SER A 5 -13.56 -24.68 18.84
N SER A 6 -12.37 -24.25 18.40
CA SER A 6 -11.11 -24.78 18.93
C SER A 6 -9.85 -23.92 18.64
N ALA A 7 -9.98 -22.61 18.34
CA ALA A 7 -8.80 -21.77 18.07
C ALA A 7 -8.72 -20.50 18.94
N LEU A 8 -9.45 -20.44 20.05
CA LEU A 8 -9.41 -19.33 21.01
C LEU A 8 -8.66 -19.67 22.31
N PHE A 9 -8.03 -20.84 22.40
CA PHE A 9 -7.26 -21.29 23.58
C PHE A 9 -5.75 -21.46 23.32
N ALA A 10 -5.24 -20.92 22.20
CA ALA A 10 -3.79 -20.69 21.98
C ALA A 10 -3.40 -19.24 22.34
N SER A 11 -4.24 -18.57 23.12
CA SER A 11 -4.39 -17.11 23.22
C SER A 11 -3.64 -16.47 24.39
N ASP A 12 -2.78 -17.20 25.11
CA ASP A 12 -2.02 -16.64 26.23
C ASP A 12 -0.53 -16.52 25.87
N GLU A 13 0.17 -17.63 25.66
CA GLU A 13 1.61 -17.63 25.38
C GLU A 13 1.99 -16.86 24.10
N PHE A 14 1.33 -17.17 22.97
CA PHE A 14 1.61 -16.49 21.70
C PHE A 14 1.12 -15.04 21.68
N SER A 15 0.01 -14.75 22.37
CA SER A 15 -0.51 -13.38 22.46
C SER A 15 0.40 -12.49 23.31
N HIS A 16 0.96 -13.03 24.39
CA HIS A 16 2.00 -12.36 25.18
C HIS A 16 3.25 -12.08 24.34
N LEU A 17 3.73 -13.06 23.57
CA LEU A 17 4.87 -12.88 22.67
C LEU A 17 4.62 -11.80 21.60
N LEU A 18 3.45 -11.80 20.96
CA LEU A 18 3.11 -10.77 19.96
C LEU A 18 2.93 -9.38 20.59
N ALA A 19 2.48 -9.31 21.85
CA ALA A 19 2.37 -8.06 22.61
C ALA A 19 3.75 -7.53 23.07
N GLU A 20 4.72 -8.41 23.32
CA GLU A 20 6.11 -8.03 23.61
C GLU A 20 6.78 -7.40 22.38
N PHE A 21 6.53 -7.96 21.19
CA PHE A 21 7.13 -7.51 19.93
C PHE A 21 6.16 -6.76 19.00
N LEU A 22 5.41 -5.80 19.54
CA LEU A 22 4.44 -4.99 18.77
C LEU A 22 5.05 -4.25 17.57
N VAL A 23 6.35 -3.95 17.61
CA VAL A 23 7.07 -3.30 16.50
C VAL A 23 7.16 -4.20 15.26
N LEU A 24 7.14 -5.53 15.44
CA LEU A 24 7.19 -6.49 14.33
C LEU A 24 5.81 -6.72 13.71
N THR A 25 4.74 -6.60 14.51
CA THR A 25 3.36 -6.87 14.08
C THR A 25 2.63 -5.64 13.58
N LYS A 26 3.03 -4.43 14.01
CA LYS A 26 2.48 -3.16 13.55
C LYS A 26 3.30 -2.61 12.38
N PRO A 27 2.78 -2.64 11.14
CA PRO A 27 3.52 -2.08 10.01
C PRO A 27 3.68 -0.58 10.21
N THR A 28 4.93 -0.15 10.35
CA THR A 28 5.29 1.27 10.54
C THR A 28 5.78 1.80 9.20
N PHE A 29 4.95 2.57 8.50
CA PHE A 29 5.28 3.14 7.19
C PHE A 29 5.99 4.50 7.28
N SER A 30 6.30 4.97 8.48
CA SER A 30 6.87 6.31 8.72
C SER A 30 8.33 6.48 8.32
N SER A 31 9.02 5.42 7.88
CA SER A 31 10.44 5.45 7.53
C SER A 31 10.61 5.51 6.02
N SER A 32 11.17 6.61 5.52
CA SER A 32 11.56 6.73 4.11
C SER A 32 12.81 5.91 3.75
N VAL A 33 13.55 5.40 4.74
CA VAL A 33 14.83 4.73 4.56
C VAL A 33 14.78 3.28 5.09
N THR A 34 15.28 2.33 4.30
CA THR A 34 15.45 0.94 4.72
C THR A 34 16.55 0.85 5.79
N LYS A 35 16.24 0.23 6.94
CA LYS A 35 17.22 0.10 8.05
C LYS A 35 18.51 -0.62 7.66
N HIS A 36 18.42 -1.51 6.68
CA HIS A 36 19.51 -2.38 6.24
C HIS A 36 20.27 -1.83 5.01
N GLY A 37 19.87 -0.66 4.48
CA GLY A 37 20.59 0.04 3.41
C GLY A 37 20.57 -0.65 2.04
N VAL A 38 19.75 -1.69 1.86
CA VAL A 38 19.57 -2.32 0.54
C VAL A 38 18.38 -1.66 -0.16
N GLU A 39 18.58 -1.37 -1.44
CA GLU A 39 17.55 -0.86 -2.34
C GLU A 39 17.31 -1.85 -3.48
N HIS A 40 16.06 -2.01 -3.88
CA HIS A 40 15.70 -2.83 -5.02
C HIS A 40 15.83 -2.02 -6.31
N HIS A 41 16.63 -2.52 -7.26
CA HIS A 41 16.74 -1.96 -8.60
C HIS A 41 16.11 -2.90 -9.61
N ILE A 42 15.11 -2.42 -10.36
CA ILE A 42 14.49 -3.16 -11.46
C ILE A 42 15.17 -2.73 -12.76
N PRO A 43 16.00 -3.59 -13.39
CA PRO A 43 16.59 -3.25 -14.67
C PRO A 43 15.52 -3.23 -15.76
N THR A 44 15.37 -2.10 -16.45
CA THR A 44 14.45 -1.94 -17.58
C THR A 44 15.21 -1.82 -18.90
N THR A 45 14.73 -2.49 -19.94
CA THR A 45 15.27 -2.38 -21.32
C THR A 45 14.24 -1.73 -22.24
N GLY A 46 14.68 -0.84 -23.13
CA GLY A 46 13.81 -0.17 -24.10
C GLY A 46 13.16 1.12 -23.58
N PRO A 47 12.32 1.78 -24.41
CA PRO A 47 11.72 3.07 -24.08
C PRO A 47 10.55 2.94 -23.07
N PRO A 48 10.20 4.03 -22.37
CA PRO A 48 9.05 4.07 -21.46
C PRO A 48 7.72 3.73 -22.13
N VAL A 49 6.89 2.94 -21.44
CA VAL A 49 5.52 2.60 -21.87
C VAL A 49 4.51 3.41 -21.07
N TYR A 50 3.56 4.03 -21.79
CA TYR A 50 2.45 4.79 -21.23
C TYR A 50 1.11 4.15 -21.59
N ALA A 51 0.31 3.81 -20.58
CA ALA A 51 -1.09 3.43 -20.75
C ALA A 51 -2.00 4.58 -20.28
N GLY A 52 -2.87 5.05 -21.18
CA GLY A 52 -3.87 6.08 -20.85
C GLY A 52 -4.84 5.65 -19.74
N ASP A 53 -5.36 6.65 -19.04
CA ASP A 53 -6.33 6.50 -17.98
C ASP A 53 -7.67 5.94 -18.52
N ARG A 54 -8.33 5.12 -17.70
CA ARG A 54 -9.70 4.68 -17.96
C ARG A 54 -10.64 5.36 -16.99
N ARG A 55 -11.87 5.63 -17.45
CA ARG A 55 -12.93 6.15 -16.60
C ARG A 55 -13.31 5.06 -15.58
N LEU A 56 -13.38 5.49 -14.33
CA LEU A 56 -13.87 4.67 -13.24
C LEU A 56 -15.25 5.18 -12.84
N ASP A 57 -16.12 4.25 -12.41
CA ASP A 57 -17.38 4.59 -11.77
C ASP A 57 -17.17 5.53 -10.58
N LEU A 58 -18.10 6.45 -10.33
CA LEU A 58 -17.94 7.49 -9.32
C LEU A 58 -17.76 6.92 -7.91
N GLY A 59 -18.42 5.83 -7.55
CA GLY A 59 -18.29 5.20 -6.24
C GLY A 59 -16.90 4.60 -6.05
N LYS A 60 -16.43 3.85 -7.05
CA LYS A 60 -15.08 3.28 -7.05
C LYS A 60 -14.00 4.36 -7.06
N LEU A 61 -14.22 5.45 -7.80
CA LEU A 61 -13.29 6.59 -7.85
C LEU A 61 -13.14 7.24 -6.48
N ALA A 62 -14.22 7.39 -5.73
CA ALA A 62 -14.17 7.95 -4.37
C ALA A 62 -13.37 7.06 -3.41
N ILE A 63 -13.59 5.74 -3.46
CA ILE A 63 -12.86 4.76 -2.64
C ILE A 63 -11.37 4.77 -3.00
N ALA A 64 -11.04 4.67 -4.29
CA ALA A 64 -9.65 4.74 -4.74
C ALA A 64 -9.00 6.05 -4.27
N LYS A 65 -9.70 7.18 -4.39
CA LYS A 65 -9.16 8.46 -3.94
C LYS A 65 -8.75 8.46 -2.47
N ALA A 66 -9.65 8.00 -1.60
CA ALA A 66 -9.37 7.93 -0.17
C ALA A 66 -8.18 7.01 0.17
N GLU A 67 -8.08 5.86 -0.48
CA GLU A 67 -7.02 4.88 -0.22
C GLU A 67 -5.64 5.41 -0.64
N PHE A 68 -5.53 5.98 -1.84
CA PHE A 68 -4.28 6.55 -2.33
C PHE A 68 -3.87 7.80 -1.53
N ASP A 69 -4.80 8.64 -1.10
CA ASP A 69 -4.51 9.75 -0.19
C ASP A 69 -3.96 9.25 1.16
N MET A 70 -4.49 8.14 1.68
CA MET A 70 -3.97 7.49 2.88
C MET A 70 -2.57 6.92 2.66
N MET A 71 -2.32 6.26 1.53
CA MET A 71 -0.99 5.74 1.18
C MET A 71 0.05 6.86 1.01
N GLU A 72 -0.33 8.01 0.44
CA GLU A 72 0.54 9.19 0.32
C GLU A 72 0.87 9.76 1.72
N ARG A 73 -0.12 9.87 2.62
CA ARG A 73 0.10 10.28 4.02
C ARG A 73 0.99 9.30 4.80
N LEU A 74 0.86 8.00 4.53
CA LEU A 74 1.70 6.96 5.12
C LEU A 74 3.11 6.92 4.54
N GLY A 75 3.41 7.69 3.47
CA GLY A 75 4.72 7.70 2.83
C GLY A 75 5.02 6.46 1.97
N ILE A 76 4.01 5.62 1.70
CA ILE A 76 4.15 4.41 0.87
C ILE A 76 4.30 4.79 -0.61
N ILE A 77 3.58 5.81 -1.05
CA ILE A 77 3.61 6.32 -2.42
C ILE A 77 3.99 7.80 -2.44
N ARG A 78 4.47 8.27 -3.60
CA ARG A 78 4.71 9.69 -3.87
C ARG A 78 4.25 10.04 -5.28
N ARG A 79 3.81 11.28 -5.47
CA ARG A 79 3.59 11.83 -6.82
C ARG A 79 4.91 11.91 -7.57
N SER A 80 4.88 11.56 -8.85
CA SER A 80 6.05 11.65 -9.74
C SER A 80 5.65 12.13 -11.12
N LYS A 81 6.60 12.70 -11.86
CA LYS A 81 6.46 13.08 -13.28
C LYS A 81 7.26 12.13 -14.15
N SER A 82 7.01 10.83 -14.01
CA SER A 82 7.74 9.79 -14.72
C SER A 82 7.14 9.54 -16.11
N PRO A 83 7.95 9.17 -17.13
CA PRO A 83 7.44 8.81 -18.45
C PRO A 83 6.78 7.41 -18.47
N TRP A 84 6.92 6.65 -17.38
CA TRP A 84 6.28 5.34 -17.20
C TRP A 84 4.92 5.53 -16.56
N ALA A 85 3.88 4.96 -17.17
CA ALA A 85 2.57 4.86 -16.55
C ALA A 85 1.92 3.53 -16.90
N HIS A 86 1.63 2.74 -15.88
CA HIS A 86 0.74 1.60 -16.00
C HIS A 86 -0.67 2.05 -15.66
N ARG A 87 -1.65 1.37 -16.23
CA ARG A 87 -3.05 1.73 -15.99
C ARG A 87 -3.40 1.52 -14.53
N ALA A 88 -3.67 2.62 -13.83
CA ALA A 88 -4.48 2.62 -12.63
C ALA A 88 -5.95 2.87 -13.01
N GLU A 89 -6.87 2.18 -12.38
CA GLU A 89 -8.30 2.46 -12.49
C GLU A 89 -8.61 3.69 -11.61
N ALA A 90 -8.36 4.90 -12.11
CA ALA A 90 -8.81 6.20 -11.57
C ALA A 90 -8.03 7.36 -12.23
N ARG A 91 -8.74 8.40 -12.69
CA ARG A 91 -8.13 9.66 -13.15
C ARG A 91 -7.93 10.60 -11.96
N TRP A 92 -6.66 10.84 -11.61
CA TRP A 92 -6.25 11.81 -10.60
C TRP A 92 -6.25 13.22 -11.15
N GLN A 93 -7.42 13.85 -11.25
CA GLN A 93 -7.49 15.30 -11.39
C GLN A 93 -7.23 15.92 -10.01
N SER A 94 -6.06 16.52 -9.85
CA SER A 94 -5.81 17.46 -8.74
C SER A 94 -6.64 18.72 -8.99
N ALA A 95 -7.33 19.21 -7.96
CA ALA A 95 -7.85 20.57 -7.92
C ALA A 95 -6.68 21.56 -8.10
N PRO A 96 -6.89 22.75 -8.71
CA PRO A 96 -5.82 23.71 -8.93
C PRO A 96 -5.29 24.28 -7.61
N GLN A 97 -4.04 24.72 -7.67
CA GLN A 97 -3.27 25.43 -6.64
C GLN A 97 -4.06 26.56 -5.99
#